data_AF-A0A5E3XBQ5-F1
#
_entry.id   AF-A0A5E3XBQ5-F1
#
_cell.length_a   1.000
_cell.length_b   1.000
_cell.length_c   1.000
_cell.angle_alpha   90.00
_cell.angle_beta   90.00
_cell.angle_gamma   90.00
#
_symmetry.space_group_name_H-M   'P 1'
#
loop_
_entity.id
_entity.type
_entity.pdbx_description
1 polymer ?
#
loop_
_entity_poly.entity_id
_entity_poly.type
_entity_poly.pdbx_seq_one_letter_code
_entity_poly.pdbx_strand_id
1 'polypeptide(L)'
;MSTSILRQAARSIPRSQRTFATSAVARRDLVQDLYIKELKGYKAPPAAKDAHVGAVKQFSTPSQPTPPALPTDLASELSAYDAADPVKAAAATKATGTAEPVGAGAEAFLEQLEADEVEEHHH
;
A
#
# COMPACT_ATOMS: atom_id res chain seq x y z
N MET A 1 11.46 -18.94 -100.54
CA MET A 1 12.30 -19.21 -99.35
C MET A 1 11.69 -18.54 -98.11
N SER A 2 10.57 -19.03 -97.57
CA SER A 2 9.92 -18.35 -96.42
C SER A 2 8.95 -19.24 -95.62
N THR A 3 9.36 -20.43 -95.18
CA THR A 3 8.51 -21.30 -94.33
C THR A 3 9.10 -21.61 -92.94
N SER A 4 10.32 -21.12 -92.64
CA SER A 4 10.99 -21.42 -91.36
C SER A 4 10.53 -20.52 -90.20
N ILE A 5 10.04 -19.30 -90.48
CA ILE A 5 9.79 -18.30 -89.44
C ILE A 5 8.49 -18.59 -88.65
N LEU A 6 7.50 -19.25 -89.25
CA LEU A 6 6.22 -19.53 -88.58
C LEU A 6 6.29 -20.63 -87.50
N ARG A 7 7.31 -21.51 -87.52
CA ARG A 7 7.40 -22.63 -86.56
C ARG A 7 7.95 -22.24 -85.19
N GLN A 8 8.62 -21.10 -85.06
CA GLN A 8 9.22 -20.67 -83.78
C GLN A 8 8.19 -20.02 -82.84
N ALA A 9 7.13 -19.40 -83.38
CA ALA A 9 6.11 -18.70 -82.58
C ALA A 9 5.13 -19.64 -81.84
N ALA A 10 5.07 -20.92 -82.22
CA ALA A 10 4.13 -21.89 -81.62
C ALA A 10 4.59 -22.43 -80.24
N ARG A 11 5.84 -22.17 -79.83
CA ARG A 11 6.41 -22.72 -78.58
C ARG A 11 6.36 -21.74 -77.40
N SER A 12 5.98 -20.48 -77.62
CA SER A 12 6.01 -19.44 -76.58
C SER A 12 4.64 -18.91 -76.18
N ILE A 13 3.56 -19.67 -76.40
CA ILE A 13 2.28 -19.35 -75.78
C ILE A 13 2.38 -19.83 -74.33
N PRO A 14 2.45 -18.95 -73.31
CA PRO A 14 2.33 -19.40 -71.93
C PRO A 14 0.96 -20.04 -71.80
N ARG A 15 0.91 -21.38 -71.69
CA ARG A 15 -0.29 -22.06 -71.21
C ARG A 15 -0.56 -21.47 -69.83
N SER A 16 -1.57 -20.61 -69.72
CA SER A 16 -2.10 -20.17 -68.44
C SER A 16 -2.70 -21.41 -67.77
N GLN A 17 -1.84 -22.18 -67.11
CA GLN A 17 -2.27 -23.21 -66.19
C GLN A 17 -2.84 -22.46 -65.01
N ARG A 18 -4.15 -22.55 -64.83
CA ARG A 18 -4.82 -22.13 -63.61
C ARG A 18 -4.29 -23.02 -62.49
N THR A 19 -3.20 -22.60 -61.85
CA THR A 19 -2.67 -23.25 -60.66
C THR A 19 -3.54 -22.84 -59.48
N PHE A 20 -4.05 -23.81 -58.73
CA PHE A 20 -4.69 -23.54 -57.46
C PHE A 20 -3.60 -23.24 -56.44
N ALA A 21 -3.58 -22.02 -55.90
CA ALA A 21 -2.71 -21.68 -54.79
C ALA A 21 -3.27 -22.35 -53.52
N THR A 22 -2.77 -23.54 -53.18
CA THR A 22 -2.96 -24.07 -51.83
C THR A 22 -1.97 -23.32 -50.94
N SER A 23 -2.47 -22.47 -50.04
CA SER A 23 -1.62 -21.93 -48.98
C SER A 23 -0.95 -23.10 -48.27
N ALA A 24 0.36 -23.01 -48.05
CA ALA A 24 1.07 -24.02 -47.27
C ALA A 24 0.30 -24.21 -45.96
N VAL A 25 -0.04 -25.45 -45.61
CA VAL A 25 -0.65 -25.79 -44.32
C VAL A 25 0.25 -25.15 -43.28
N ALA A 26 -0.21 -24.06 -42.68
CA ALA A 26 0.49 -23.44 -41.58
C ALA A 26 0.57 -24.55 -40.53
N ARG A 27 1.80 -25.01 -40.24
CA ARG A 27 2.06 -26.00 -39.19
C ARG A 27 1.78 -25.32 -37.85
N ARG A 28 0.50 -25.07 -37.59
CA ARG A 28 -0.01 -24.48 -36.37
C ARG A 28 -0.03 -25.58 -35.34
N ASP A 29 0.57 -25.27 -34.19
CA ASP A 29 0.49 -26.14 -33.03
C ASP A 29 -0.94 -26.04 -32.48
N LEU A 30 -1.73 -27.09 -32.72
CA LEU A 30 -3.11 -27.17 -32.29
C LEU A 30 -3.26 -27.11 -30.77
N VAL A 31 -2.26 -27.61 -30.02
CA VAL A 31 -2.27 -27.59 -28.56
C VAL A 31 -2.08 -26.15 -28.07
N GLN A 32 -1.13 -25.43 -28.66
CA GLN A 32 -0.88 -24.02 -28.33
C GLN A 32 -2.09 -23.15 -28.67
N ASP A 33 -2.71 -23.34 -29.84
CA ASP A 33 -3.86 -22.55 -30.27
C ASP A 33 -5.10 -22.83 -29.41
N LEU A 34 -5.31 -24.08 -28.97
CA LEU A 34 -6.37 -24.45 -28.04
C LEU A 34 -6.15 -23.81 -26.67
N TYR A 35 -4.93 -23.92 -26.13
CA TYR A 35 -4.56 -23.31 -24.85
C TYR A 35 -4.79 -21.79 -24.85
N ILE A 36 -4.34 -21.09 -25.89
CA ILE A 36 -4.53 -19.63 -26.00
C ILE A 36 -6.02 -19.28 -26.14
N LYS A 37 -6.81 -20.10 -26.83
CA LYS A 37 -8.27 -19.90 -26.93
C LYS A 37 -8.96 -20.06 -25.57
N GLU A 38 -8.59 -21.08 -24.79
CA GLU A 38 -9.15 -21.30 -23.46
C GLU A 38 -8.77 -20.17 -22.50
N LEU A 39 -7.50 -19.73 -22.50
CA LEU A 39 -7.07 -18.59 -21.71
C LEU A 39 -7.82 -17.30 -22.06
N LYS A 40 -7.99 -17.02 -23.36
CA LYS A 40 -8.71 -15.82 -23.82
C LYS A 40 -10.22 -15.90 -23.55
N GLY A 41 -10.78 -17.10 -23.59
CA GLY A 41 -12.19 -17.35 -23.29
C GLY A 41 -12.49 -17.47 -21.79
N TYR A 42 -11.46 -17.62 -20.96
CA TYR A 42 -11.63 -17.79 -19.52
C TYR A 42 -12.15 -16.50 -18.88
N LYS A 43 -13.38 -16.57 -18.41
CA LYS A 43 -13.97 -15.52 -17.57
C LYS A 43 -13.79 -15.94 -16.13
N ALA A 44 -12.91 -15.23 -15.40
CA ALA A 44 -12.70 -15.49 -13.99
C ALA A 44 -14.04 -15.42 -13.24
N PRO A 45 -14.32 -16.38 -12.35
CA PRO A 45 -15.53 -16.35 -11.55
C PRO A 45 -15.59 -15.04 -10.76
N PRO A 46 -16.78 -14.43 -10.63
CA PRO A 46 -16.92 -13.21 -9.85
C PRO A 46 -16.42 -13.45 -8.44
N ALA A 47 -15.61 -12.53 -7.92
CA ALA A 47 -15.15 -12.60 -6.54
C ALA A 47 -16.37 -12.73 -5.63
N ALA A 48 -16.41 -13.79 -4.82
CA ALA A 48 -17.47 -14.00 -3.87
C ALA A 48 -17.57 -12.76 -2.98
N LYS A 49 -18.80 -12.30 -2.71
CA LYS A 49 -19.02 -11.10 -1.88
C LYS A 49 -18.35 -11.24 -0.52
N ASP A 50 -18.20 -12.47 -0.03
CA ASP A 50 -17.59 -12.83 1.25
C ASP A 50 -16.11 -13.21 1.15
N ALA A 51 -15.42 -12.92 0.03
CA ALA A 51 -13.98 -13.24 -0.12
C ALA A 51 -13.07 -12.56 0.94
N HIS A 52 -13.61 -11.58 1.67
CA HIS A 52 -12.95 -10.91 2.78
C HIS A 52 -13.13 -11.63 4.14
N VAL A 53 -14.11 -12.54 4.25
CA VAL A 53 -14.41 -13.29 5.46
C VAL A 53 -13.34 -14.36 5.67
N GLY A 54 -12.42 -14.12 6.61
CA GLY A 54 -11.32 -15.03 6.96
C GLY A 54 -9.94 -14.60 6.43
N ALA A 55 -9.88 -13.74 5.42
CA ALA A 55 -8.64 -13.11 4.97
C ALA A 55 -8.26 -11.89 5.81
N VAL A 56 -9.25 -11.17 6.36
CA VAL A 56 -9.05 -9.95 7.14
C VAL A 56 -9.80 -10.05 8.47
N LYS A 57 -9.19 -9.56 9.56
CA LYS A 57 -9.87 -9.39 10.84
C LYS A 57 -11.03 -8.41 10.67
N GLN A 58 -12.21 -8.78 11.19
CA GLN A 58 -13.39 -7.92 11.16
C GLN A 58 -13.12 -6.63 11.91
N PHE A 59 -13.31 -5.50 11.24
CA PHE A 59 -13.14 -4.18 11.84
C PHE A 59 -14.43 -3.81 12.59
N SER A 60 -14.33 -3.70 13.91
CA SER A 60 -15.37 -3.10 14.75
C SER A 60 -14.90 -1.74 15.21
N THR A 61 -15.69 -0.70 14.96
CA THR A 61 -15.45 0.61 15.56
C THR A 61 -15.60 0.48 17.08
N PRO A 62 -14.67 1.01 17.87
CA PRO A 62 -14.81 1.02 19.33
C PRO A 62 -16.05 1.84 19.71
N SER A 63 -16.74 1.40 20.77
CA SER A 63 -17.87 2.16 21.32
C SER A 63 -17.43 3.59 21.67
N GLN A 64 -18.32 4.55 21.42
CA GLN A 64 -18.09 5.94 21.81
C GLN A 64 -17.75 6.00 23.31
N PRO A 65 -16.71 6.75 23.71
CA PRO A 65 -16.35 6.88 25.11
C PRO A 65 -17.53 7.49 25.87
N THR A 66 -17.95 6.81 26.94
CA THR A 66 -18.95 7.35 27.85
C THR A 66 -18.35 8.58 28.55
N PRO A 67 -19.02 9.75 28.49
CA PRO A 67 -18.58 10.90 29.27
C PRO A 67 -18.54 10.53 30.75
N PRO A 68 -17.57 11.03 31.52
CA PRO A 68 -17.51 10.78 32.95
C PRO A 68 -18.82 11.27 33.59
N ALA A 69 -19.45 10.39 34.37
CA ALA A 69 -20.63 10.77 35.14
C ALA A 69 -20.23 11.86 36.14
N LEU A 70 -20.96 12.98 36.11
CA LEU A 70 -20.84 13.97 37.18
C LEU A 70 -21.26 13.31 38.50
N PRO A 71 -20.52 13.54 39.60
CA PRO A 71 -20.94 13.06 40.91
C PRO A 71 -22.34 13.58 41.20
N THR A 72 -23.20 12.72 41.75
CA THR A 72 -24.61 13.06 42.03
C THR A 72 -24.76 14.12 43.13
N ASP A 73 -23.71 14.38 43.89
CA ASP A 73 -23.71 15.31 45.02
C ASP A 73 -22.57 16.35 44.93
N LEU A 74 -22.57 17.10 43.83
CA LEU A 74 -21.64 18.23 43.64
C LEU A 74 -21.75 19.30 44.74
N ALA A 75 -22.92 19.41 45.38
CA ALA A 75 -23.16 20.43 46.40
C ALA A 75 -22.36 20.15 47.68
N SER A 76 -22.33 18.91 48.15
CA SER A 76 -21.54 18.55 49.33
C SER A 76 -20.04 18.62 49.03
N GLU A 77 -19.60 18.16 47.86
CA GLU A 77 -18.19 18.25 47.44
C GLU A 77 -17.69 19.69 47.30
N LEU A 78 -18.51 20.60 46.75
CA LEU A 78 -18.18 22.03 46.69
C LEU A 78 -18.13 22.64 48.10
N SER A 79 -19.08 22.30 48.97
CA SER A 79 -19.07 22.79 50.36
C SER A 79 -17.85 22.31 51.15
N ALA A 80 -17.41 21.07 50.90
CA ALA A 80 -16.20 20.51 51.50
C ALA A 80 -14.92 21.14 50.93
N TYR A 81 -14.91 21.48 49.64
CA TYR A 81 -13.81 22.18 48.98
C TYR A 81 -13.69 23.64 49.46
N ASP A 82 -14.81 24.35 49.59
CA ASP A 82 -14.85 25.71 50.13
C ASP A 82 -14.47 25.74 51.62
N ALA A 83 -14.86 24.71 52.39
CA ALA A 83 -14.42 24.56 53.77
C ALA A 83 -12.93 24.15 53.88
N ALA A 84 -12.38 23.54 52.83
CA ALA A 84 -10.97 23.23 52.68
C ALA A 84 -10.21 24.44 52.09
N ASP A 85 -10.41 25.62 52.68
CA ASP A 85 -9.54 26.76 52.43
C ASP A 85 -8.08 26.33 52.63
N PRO A 86 -7.20 26.48 51.63
CA PRO A 86 -5.77 26.30 51.85
C PRO A 86 -5.32 27.43 52.77
N VAL A 87 -5.22 27.14 54.07
CA VAL A 87 -4.38 27.91 54.97
C VAL A 87 -3.02 27.92 54.29
N LYS A 88 -2.65 29.09 53.74
CA LYS A 88 -1.32 29.35 53.21
C LYS A 88 -0.35 28.94 54.31
N ALA A 89 0.21 27.74 54.21
CA ALA A 89 1.19 27.27 55.16
C ALA A 89 2.25 28.36 55.20
N ALA A 90 2.40 29.01 56.37
CA ALA A 90 3.41 30.02 56.59
C ALA A 90 4.71 29.44 56.05
N ALA A 91 5.30 30.11 55.06
CA ALA A 91 6.39 29.66 54.22
C ALA A 91 7.25 28.60 54.92
N ALA A 92 6.92 27.33 54.68
CA ALA A 92 7.76 26.23 55.10
C ALA A 92 9.04 26.40 54.29
N THR A 93 10.11 26.72 55.01
CA THR A 93 11.49 26.81 54.57
C THR A 93 11.78 25.80 53.47
N LYS A 94 12.33 26.30 52.35
CA LYS A 94 12.92 25.53 51.24
C LYS A 94 13.29 24.11 51.67
N ALA A 95 12.52 23.13 51.23
CA ALA A 95 12.97 21.75 51.26
C ALA A 95 14.17 21.66 50.31
N THR A 96 15.32 21.42 50.90
CA THR A 96 16.59 21.10 50.25
C THR A 96 16.39 19.95 49.25
N GLY A 97 17.06 20.08 48.10
CA GLY A 97 16.85 19.32 46.88
C GLY A 97 16.68 17.81 47.04
N THR A 98 15.74 17.26 46.27
CA THR A 98 15.89 15.92 45.72
C THR A 98 17.11 15.95 44.81
N ALA A 99 18.19 15.30 45.25
CA ALA A 99 19.34 15.05 44.39
C ALA A 99 18.85 14.17 43.22
N GLU A 100 18.60 14.79 42.08
CA GLU A 100 18.52 14.09 40.80
C GLU A 100 19.83 13.33 40.59
N PRO A 101 19.79 12.08 40.09
CA PRO A 101 20.99 11.31 39.83
C PRO A 101 21.93 12.12 38.93
N VAL A 102 23.19 12.23 39.35
CA VAL A 102 24.25 12.95 38.64
C VAL A 102 24.31 12.41 37.20
N GLY A 103 23.85 13.23 36.25
CA GLY A 103 23.83 12.92 34.82
C GLY A 103 22.45 12.84 34.14
N ALA A 104 21.33 12.93 34.87
CA ALA A 104 19.99 12.91 34.25
C ALA A 104 19.10 14.13 34.61
N GLY A 105 19.67 15.12 35.30
CA GLY A 105 18.96 16.35 35.68
C GLY A 105 18.87 17.36 34.54
N ALA A 106 18.05 18.39 34.75
CA ALA A 106 17.82 19.48 33.79
C ALA A 106 19.11 20.11 33.25
N GLU A 107 20.18 20.18 34.06
CA GLU A 107 21.45 20.78 33.64
C GLU A 107 22.20 19.95 32.58
N ALA A 108 22.11 18.63 32.63
CA ALA A 108 22.69 17.77 31.59
C ALA A 108 21.93 17.91 30.26
N PHE A 109 20.62 18.19 30.33
CA PHE A 109 19.80 18.42 29.15
C PHE A 109 20.09 19.78 28.50
N LEU A 110 20.33 20.82 29.31
CA LEU A 110 20.70 22.14 28.79
C LEU A 110 22.09 22.12 28.15
N GLU A 111 23.06 21.42 28.75
CA GLU A 111 24.42 21.28 28.19
C GLU A 111 24.43 20.51 26.86
N GLN A 112 23.55 19.51 26.69
CA GLN A 112 23.38 18.80 25.43
C GLN A 112 22.76 19.67 24.33
N LEU A 113 21.87 20.61 24.66
CA LEU A 113 21.30 21.55 23.69
C LEU A 113 22.29 22.66 23.30
N GLU A 114 23.23 22.98 24.19
CA GLU A 114 24.28 23.97 23.92
C GLU A 114 25.48 23.38 23.17
N ALA A 115 25.64 22.06 23.18
CA ALA A 115 26.64 21.38 22.36
C ALA A 115 26.27 21.43 20.87
N ASP A 116 27.11 22.10 20.06
CA ASP A 116 26.97 22.13 18.59
C ASP A 116 27.04 20.70 18.00
N GLU A 117 26.16 20.42 17.03
CA GLU A 117 26.09 19.13 16.33
C GLU A 117 27.40 18.89 15.55
N VAL A 118 28.14 17.85 15.93
CA VAL A 118 29.35 17.45 15.19
C VAL A 118 28.91 16.77 13.90
N GLU A 119 29.01 17.45 12.76
CA GLU A 119 28.84 16.80 11.46
C GLU A 119 29.96 15.77 11.26
N GLU A 120 29.64 14.48 11.43
CA GLU A 120 30.53 13.42 11.00
C GLU A 120 30.53 13.35 9.47
N HIS A 121 31.56 13.94 8.86
CA HIS A 121 31.87 13.72 7.45
C HIS A 121 32.22 12.24 7.23
N HIS A 122 31.25 11.45 6.77
CA HIS A 122 31.51 10.10 6.26
C HIS A 122 32.40 10.19 5.01
N HIS A 123 33.66 9.75 5.13
CA HIS A 123 34.57 9.43 4.03
C HIS A 123 34.91 7.94 4.05
#